data_AF-A0A7K9W4L5-F1
#
_entry.id   AF-A0A7K9W4L5-F1
#
_cell.length_a   1.000
_cell.length_b   1.000
_cell.length_c   1.000
_cell.angle_alpha   90.00
_cell.angle_beta   90.00
_cell.angle_gamma   90.00
#
_symmetry.space_group_name_H-M   'P 1'
#
loop_
_entity.id
_entity.type
_entity.pdbx_description
1 polymer ?
#
loop_
_entity_poly.entity_id
_entity_poly.type
_entity_poly.pdbx_seq_one_letter_code
_entity_poly.pdbx_strand_id
1 'polypeptide(L)'
;STGEATLYLFNSGAQQLFEVKAFHEERRSWFIGQTVQQDGRLLFVTPMDPLFLILYYLIKADKEQGKFQPLDQVVLDSEYPSCPLLLKCADVKQYIQHVTEEKEIGSQKFHKYSQEKTLKWLKKKVNQTVKALKSNSISVGERVLASTFINSKQITDTQEDYVRYAHGLISEYISEDLSKELLKYLGLPELRSPAPEPPLKKRKRSDVPVEPEEDYTKFNSDSLKTKKANTKMSAAQKALAKVDKSGMKSISAFFSSKPKT
;
A
#
# COMPACT_ATOMS: atom_id res chain seq x y z
N SER A 1 -13.36 8.12 0.35
CA SER A 1 -12.93 9.30 -0.44
C SER A 1 -13.64 9.43 -1.79
N THR A 2 -14.05 8.34 -2.46
CA THR A 2 -14.52 8.35 -3.86
C THR A 2 -16.03 8.52 -4.07
N GLY A 3 -16.85 8.37 -3.01
CA GLY A 3 -18.32 8.42 -3.13
C GLY A 3 -18.94 7.15 -3.74
N GLU A 4 -18.13 6.11 -3.98
CA GLU A 4 -18.59 4.83 -4.51
C GLU A 4 -19.23 3.94 -3.42
N ALA A 5 -20.15 3.08 -3.86
CA ALA A 5 -20.81 2.12 -2.99
C ALA A 5 -19.80 1.14 -2.38
N THR A 6 -19.84 1.02 -1.05
CA THR A 6 -18.98 0.13 -0.27
C THR A 6 -19.80 -0.67 0.72
N LEU A 7 -19.36 -1.89 1.04
CA LEU A 7 -20.08 -2.80 1.93
C LEU A 7 -19.68 -2.54 3.39
N TYR A 8 -20.68 -2.32 4.23
CA TYR A 8 -20.53 -2.20 5.67
C TYR A 8 -21.40 -3.23 6.38
N LEU A 9 -20.96 -3.64 7.56
CA LEU A 9 -21.70 -4.53 8.44
C LEU A 9 -22.05 -3.78 9.73
N PHE A 10 -23.30 -3.87 10.15
CA PHE A 10 -23.74 -3.43 11.48
C PHE A 10 -23.90 -4.64 12.38
N ASN A 11 -23.54 -4.51 13.66
CA ASN A 11 -23.86 -5.55 14.64
C ASN A 11 -25.37 -5.63 14.91
N SER A 12 -25.78 -6.70 15.61
CA SER A 12 -27.16 -6.84 16.08
C SER A 12 -27.53 -5.62 16.96
N GLY A 13 -28.46 -4.80 16.49
CA GLY A 13 -28.87 -3.56 17.16
C GLY A 13 -28.26 -2.25 16.60
N ALA A 14 -27.39 -2.33 15.58
CA ALA A 14 -26.77 -1.17 14.92
C ALA A 14 -26.01 -0.23 15.87
N GLN A 15 -25.41 -0.79 16.92
CA GLN A 15 -24.59 -0.05 17.89
C GLN A 15 -23.14 0.09 17.44
N GLN A 16 -22.65 -0.84 16.61
CA GLN A 16 -21.27 -0.86 16.12
C GLN A 16 -21.24 -1.06 14.61
N LEU A 17 -20.40 -0.26 13.96
CA LEU A 17 -20.14 -0.28 12.53
C LEU A 17 -18.83 -1.02 12.24
N PHE A 18 -18.86 -1.85 11.20
CA PHE A 18 -17.69 -2.53 10.67
C PHE A 18 -17.58 -2.28 9.17
N GLU A 19 -16.37 -2.06 8.69
CA GLU A 19 -16.09 -2.06 7.25
C GLU A 19 -15.75 -3.48 6.78
N VAL A 20 -16.10 -3.79 5.53
CA VAL A 20 -15.76 -5.06 4.90
C VAL A 20 -14.70 -4.80 3.84
N LYS A 21 -13.49 -5.34 4.04
CA LYS A 21 -12.37 -5.25 3.09
C LYS A 21 -12.12 -6.61 2.48
N ALA A 22 -11.85 -6.64 1.17
CA ALA A 22 -11.50 -7.88 0.47
C ALA A 22 -10.02 -7.85 0.10
N PHE A 23 -9.25 -8.80 0.61
CA PHE A 23 -7.94 -9.12 0.05
C PHE A 23 -8.14 -9.97 -1.20
N HIS A 24 -7.62 -9.50 -2.31
CA HIS A 24 -7.74 -10.15 -3.61
C HIS A 24 -6.35 -10.27 -4.25
N GLU A 25 -6.02 -11.48 -4.69
CA GLU A 25 -4.83 -11.78 -5.44
C GLU A 25 -5.20 -12.69 -6.62
N GLU A 26 -4.57 -12.47 -7.78
CA GLU A 26 -4.88 -13.24 -8.98
C GLU A 26 -4.54 -14.73 -8.80
N ARG A 27 -5.37 -15.59 -9.41
CA ARG A 27 -5.15 -17.05 -9.47
C ARG A 27 -5.03 -17.66 -8.06
N ARG A 28 -6.03 -17.37 -7.23
CA ARG A 28 -6.23 -17.95 -5.91
C ARG A 28 -7.59 -18.61 -5.82
N SER A 29 -7.68 -19.66 -5.01
CA SER A 29 -8.90 -20.42 -4.69
C SER A 29 -8.74 -21.04 -3.31
N TRP A 30 -9.85 -21.30 -2.62
CA TRP A 30 -9.83 -21.95 -1.31
C TRP A 30 -10.32 -23.40 -1.41
N PHE A 31 -9.68 -24.30 -0.66
CA PHE A 31 -10.27 -25.61 -0.36
C PHE A 31 -10.93 -25.52 1.01
N ILE A 32 -12.25 -25.68 1.05
CA ILE A 32 -13.07 -25.54 2.26
C ILE A 32 -13.73 -26.90 2.52
N GLY A 33 -13.17 -27.66 3.46
CA GLY A 33 -13.60 -29.04 3.67
C GLY A 33 -13.35 -29.90 2.42
N GLN A 34 -14.41 -30.38 1.79
CA GLN A 34 -14.36 -31.20 0.56
C GLN A 34 -14.77 -30.42 -0.70
N THR A 35 -14.97 -29.10 -0.59
CA THR A 35 -15.35 -28.26 -1.74
C THR A 35 -14.21 -27.32 -2.13
N VAL A 36 -14.22 -26.92 -3.40
CA VAL A 36 -13.32 -25.91 -3.94
C VAL A 36 -14.11 -24.63 -4.16
N GLN A 37 -13.75 -23.57 -3.44
CA GLN A 37 -14.24 -22.23 -3.67
C GLN A 37 -13.34 -21.55 -4.68
N GLN A 38 -13.88 -21.30 -5.88
CA GLN A 38 -13.14 -20.63 -6.95
C GLN A 38 -12.73 -19.20 -6.57
N ASP A 39 -13.59 -18.49 -5.84
CA ASP A 39 -13.28 -17.15 -5.36
C ASP A 39 -12.21 -17.22 -4.26
N GLY A 40 -10.98 -16.88 -4.59
CA GLY A 40 -9.85 -16.84 -3.66
C GLY A 40 -9.79 -15.61 -2.76
N ARG A 41 -10.79 -14.71 -2.78
CA ARG A 41 -10.79 -13.52 -1.92
C ARG A 41 -10.87 -13.88 -0.44
N LEU A 42 -10.16 -13.13 0.39
CA LEU A 42 -10.28 -13.20 1.84
C LEU A 42 -10.94 -11.93 2.36
N LEU A 43 -12.10 -12.06 2.98
CA LEU A 43 -12.84 -10.93 3.53
C LEU A 43 -12.43 -10.67 4.98
N PHE A 44 -12.13 -9.41 5.27
CA PHE A 44 -11.86 -8.89 6.60
C PHE A 44 -13.02 -7.99 7.02
N VAL A 45 -13.50 -8.20 8.25
CA VAL A 45 -14.51 -7.35 8.86
C VAL A 45 -13.84 -6.64 10.03
N THR A 46 -13.57 -5.35 9.87
CA THR A 46 -12.81 -4.55 10.84
C THR A 46 -13.69 -3.47 11.46
N PRO A 47 -13.58 -3.19 12.77
CA PRO A 47 -14.31 -2.10 13.39
C PRO A 47 -14.00 -0.77 12.70
N MET A 48 -15.04 0.01 12.41
CA MET A 48 -14.91 1.28 11.71
C MET A 48 -15.47 2.42 12.56
N ASP A 49 -14.77 3.55 12.59
CA ASP A 49 -15.25 4.76 13.26
C ASP A 49 -16.37 5.41 12.41
N PRO A 50 -17.62 5.46 12.90
CA PRO A 50 -18.76 6.02 12.15
C PRO A 50 -18.57 7.49 11.79
N LEU A 51 -17.71 8.21 12.53
CA LEU A 51 -17.53 9.64 12.33
C LEU A 51 -16.94 9.97 10.95
N PHE A 52 -16.15 9.08 10.34
CA PHE A 52 -15.66 9.28 8.97
C PHE A 52 -16.80 9.28 7.93
N LEU A 53 -17.81 8.43 8.11
CA LEU A 53 -18.98 8.40 7.21
C LEU A 53 -19.89 9.61 7.44
N ILE A 54 -20.12 9.96 8.71
CA ILE A 54 -20.95 11.13 9.06
C ILE A 54 -20.29 12.43 8.59
N LEU A 55 -18.96 12.50 8.63
CA LEU A 55 -18.19 13.65 8.17
C LEU A 55 -18.47 14.00 6.70
N TYR A 56 -18.66 12.99 5.84
CA TYR A 56 -19.06 13.22 4.45
C TYR A 56 -20.39 14.00 4.35
N TYR A 57 -21.41 13.55 5.09
CA TYR A 57 -22.73 14.19 5.13
C TYR A 57 -22.67 15.60 5.72
N LEU A 58 -21.89 15.80 6.78
CA LEU A 58 -21.70 17.12 7.40
C LEU A 58 -21.05 18.12 6.44
N ILE A 59 -20.00 17.71 5.72
CA ILE A 59 -19.33 18.57 4.74
C ILE A 59 -20.27 18.87 3.57
N LYS A 60 -21.05 17.89 3.10
CA LYS A 60 -22.05 18.07 2.05
C LYS A 60 -23.12 19.10 2.46
N ALA A 61 -23.72 18.93 3.64
CA ALA A 61 -24.73 19.85 4.16
C ALA A 61 -24.21 21.28 4.37
N ASP A 62 -22.95 21.43 4.82
CA ASP A 62 -22.32 22.74 4.97
C ASP A 62 -22.08 23.44 3.61
N LYS A 63 -21.65 22.68 2.59
CA LYS A 63 -21.50 23.21 1.21
C LYS A 63 -22.83 23.62 0.58
N GLU A 64 -23.90 22.89 0.86
CA GLU A 64 -25.22 23.15 0.26
C GLU A 64 -26.00 24.28 0.97
N GLN A 65 -26.02 24.28 2.30
CA GLN A 65 -26.88 25.17 3.09
C GLN A 65 -26.13 26.06 4.09
N GLY A 66 -24.96 25.65 4.59
CA GLY A 66 -24.14 26.41 5.54
C GLY A 66 -24.81 26.74 6.87
N LYS A 67 -25.90 26.05 7.22
CA LYS A 67 -26.77 26.33 8.37
C LYS A 67 -26.62 25.26 9.46
N PHE A 68 -27.06 25.60 10.66
CA PHE A 68 -27.18 24.66 11.78
C PHE A 68 -28.40 23.77 11.56
N GLN A 69 -28.20 22.44 11.52
CA GLN A 69 -29.26 21.47 11.22
C GLN A 69 -29.27 20.32 12.23
N PRO A 70 -30.43 19.70 12.50
CA PRO A 70 -30.50 18.45 13.26
C PRO A 70 -29.80 17.31 12.51
N LEU A 71 -29.16 16.39 13.23
CA LEU A 71 -28.41 15.28 12.63
C LEU A 71 -29.27 14.37 11.75
N ASP A 72 -30.54 14.16 12.12
CA ASP A 72 -31.49 13.35 11.37
C ASP A 72 -31.79 13.92 9.98
N GLN A 73 -31.59 15.23 9.79
CA GLN A 73 -31.76 15.90 8.49
C GLN A 73 -30.45 15.92 7.68
N VAL A 74 -29.31 15.90 8.37
CA VAL A 74 -27.99 15.90 7.71
C VAL A 74 -27.65 14.52 7.15
N VAL A 75 -27.89 13.46 7.92
CA VAL A 75 -27.57 12.07 7.54
C VAL A 75 -28.75 11.44 6.81
N LEU A 76 -29.13 12.06 5.69
CA LEU A 76 -30.22 11.60 4.83
C LEU A 76 -29.73 11.46 3.39
N ASP A 77 -29.91 10.27 2.83
CA ASP A 77 -29.44 9.92 1.50
C ASP A 77 -30.46 9.03 0.80
N SER A 78 -30.94 9.46 -0.37
CA SER A 78 -31.91 8.71 -1.16
C SER A 78 -31.30 7.51 -1.87
N GLU A 79 -30.00 7.57 -2.21
CA GLU A 79 -29.29 6.45 -2.83
C GLU A 79 -28.92 5.39 -1.79
N TYR A 80 -28.69 5.83 -0.54
CA TYR A 80 -28.32 4.97 0.58
C TYR A 80 -29.30 5.11 1.76
N PRO A 81 -30.47 4.43 1.73
CA PRO A 81 -31.51 4.59 2.75
C PRO A 81 -31.11 4.10 4.15
N SER A 82 -30.02 3.35 4.27
CA SER A 82 -29.52 2.80 5.54
C SER A 82 -28.69 3.80 6.36
N CYS A 83 -28.38 4.99 5.84
CA CYS A 83 -27.53 5.99 6.52
C CYS A 83 -28.02 6.44 7.91
N PRO A 84 -29.33 6.53 8.20
CA PRO A 84 -29.80 6.85 9.55
C PRO A 84 -29.36 5.84 10.62
N LEU A 85 -28.95 4.61 10.24
CA LEU A 85 -28.36 3.65 11.18
C LEU A 85 -27.04 4.15 11.79
N LEU A 86 -26.31 5.03 11.10
CA LEU A 86 -25.08 5.64 11.63
C LEU A 86 -25.35 6.45 12.90
N LEU A 87 -26.54 7.04 13.03
CA LEU A 87 -26.93 7.81 14.21
C LEU A 87 -27.32 6.93 15.40
N LYS A 88 -27.57 5.64 15.17
CA LYS A 88 -27.86 4.64 16.21
C LYS A 88 -26.60 4.05 16.83
N CYS A 89 -25.45 4.18 16.17
CA CYS A 89 -24.18 3.73 16.70
C CYS A 89 -23.91 4.37 18.07
N ALA A 90 -23.38 3.56 19.00
CA ALA A 90 -23.09 4.02 20.34
C ALA A 90 -22.13 5.23 20.29
N ASP A 91 -22.35 6.17 21.22
CA ASP A 91 -21.48 7.33 21.44
C ASP A 91 -21.32 8.32 20.28
N VAL A 92 -21.96 8.09 19.12
CA VAL A 92 -21.89 9.01 17.97
C VAL A 92 -22.35 10.42 18.35
N LYS A 93 -23.41 10.54 19.15
CA LYS A 93 -23.91 11.84 19.64
C LYS A 93 -22.88 12.60 20.48
N GLN A 94 -21.99 11.90 21.18
CA GLN A 94 -20.91 12.53 21.94
C GLN A 94 -19.73 12.84 21.02
N TYR A 95 -19.39 11.92 20.11
CA TYR A 95 -18.25 12.08 19.22
C TYR A 95 -18.44 13.15 18.16
N ILE A 96 -19.68 13.45 17.77
CA ILE A 96 -19.98 14.47 16.75
C ILE A 96 -19.47 15.87 17.14
N GLN A 97 -19.33 16.15 18.43
CA GLN A 97 -18.83 17.42 18.96
C GLN A 97 -17.37 17.68 18.58
N HIS A 98 -16.62 16.63 18.20
CA HIS A 98 -15.24 16.73 17.72
C HIS A 98 -15.10 17.26 16.30
N VAL A 99 -16.18 17.22 15.50
CA VAL A 99 -16.18 17.67 14.09
C VAL A 99 -17.21 18.76 13.82
N THR A 100 -18.14 19.01 14.77
CA THR A 100 -19.22 20.00 14.63
C THR A 100 -19.20 21.08 15.70
N GLU A 101 -19.72 22.24 15.34
CA GLU A 101 -20.23 23.25 16.26
C GLU A 101 -21.67 22.90 16.64
N GLU A 102 -21.97 22.95 17.93
CA GLU A 102 -23.29 22.61 18.48
C GLU A 102 -23.97 23.89 18.95
N LYS A 103 -25.24 24.05 18.58
CA LYS A 103 -26.15 25.04 19.15
C LYS A 103 -27.37 24.33 19.70
N GLU A 104 -27.72 24.65 20.92
CA GLU A 104 -28.90 24.12 21.58
C GLU A 104 -29.98 25.20 21.58
N ILE A 105 -31.15 24.84 21.04
CA ILE A 105 -32.35 25.70 21.05
C ILE A 105 -33.47 24.85 21.64
N GLY A 106 -33.90 25.17 22.86
CA GLY A 106 -34.86 24.37 23.59
C GLY A 106 -34.28 22.99 23.95
N SER A 107 -34.98 21.92 23.56
CA SER A 107 -34.56 20.52 23.78
C SER A 107 -33.85 19.90 22.57
N GLN A 108 -33.65 20.66 21.49
CA GLN A 108 -33.08 20.17 20.24
C GLN A 108 -31.69 20.74 19.99
N LYS A 109 -30.78 19.85 19.58
CA LYS A 109 -29.39 20.16 19.23
C LYS A 109 -29.24 20.27 17.73
N PHE A 110 -28.62 21.35 17.31
CA PHE A 110 -28.32 21.64 15.92
C PHE A 110 -26.81 21.65 15.73
N HIS A 111 -26.37 21.00 14.66
CA HIS A 111 -24.96 20.81 14.35
C HIS A 111 -24.60 21.52 13.06
N LYS A 112 -23.41 22.09 13.02
CA LYS A 112 -22.79 22.63 11.81
C LYS A 112 -21.36 22.11 11.70
N TYR A 113 -20.91 21.77 10.50
CA TYR A 113 -19.52 21.35 10.27
C TYR A 113 -18.52 22.43 10.70
N SER A 114 -17.45 22.02 11.36
CA SER A 114 -16.35 22.91 11.76
C SER A 114 -15.01 22.31 11.36
N GLN A 115 -14.36 22.96 10.40
CA GLN A 115 -13.08 22.52 9.85
C GLN A 115 -11.96 22.51 10.90
N GLU A 116 -11.90 23.53 11.76
CA GLU A 116 -10.87 23.63 12.80
C GLU A 116 -10.94 22.46 13.79
N LYS A 117 -12.15 22.13 14.26
CA LYS A 117 -12.37 20.99 15.16
C LYS A 117 -12.02 19.68 14.47
N THR A 118 -12.44 19.53 13.21
CA THR A 118 -12.15 18.35 12.40
C THR A 118 -10.65 18.12 12.23
N LEU A 119 -9.87 19.17 11.95
CA LEU A 119 -8.40 19.07 11.86
C LEU A 119 -7.75 18.67 13.20
N LYS A 120 -8.24 19.22 14.33
CA LYS A 120 -7.78 18.81 15.67
C LYS A 120 -8.08 17.33 15.94
N TRP A 121 -9.26 16.86 15.56
CA TRP A 121 -9.66 15.45 15.68
C TRP A 121 -8.81 14.54 14.77
N LEU A 122 -8.62 14.91 13.50
CA LEU A 122 -7.78 14.17 12.56
C LEU A 122 -6.33 14.07 13.04
N LYS A 123 -5.75 15.15 13.58
CA LYS A 123 -4.41 15.10 14.18
C LYS A 123 -4.32 14.08 15.33
N LYS A 124 -5.36 13.95 16.16
CA LYS A 124 -5.41 12.90 17.19
C LYS A 124 -5.46 11.50 16.57
N LYS A 125 -6.23 11.31 15.50
CA LYS A 125 -6.29 10.04 14.74
C LYS A 125 -4.94 9.68 14.13
N VAL A 126 -4.24 10.64 13.51
CA VAL A 126 -2.89 10.46 12.98
C VAL A 126 -1.93 10.02 14.08
N ASN A 127 -1.96 10.66 15.24
CA ASN A 127 -1.11 10.25 16.36
C ASN A 127 -1.47 8.86 16.89
N GLN A 128 -2.75 8.48 16.87
CA GLN A 128 -3.20 7.15 17.26
C GLN A 128 -2.71 6.08 16.27
N THR A 129 -2.79 6.33 14.98
CA THR A 129 -2.29 5.40 13.96
C THR A 129 -0.78 5.29 14.01
N VAL A 130 -0.03 6.38 14.22
CA VAL A 130 1.43 6.33 14.45
C VAL A 130 1.79 5.44 15.63
N LYS A 131 1.06 5.53 16.75
CA LYS A 131 1.26 4.64 17.90
C LYS A 131 1.01 3.17 17.54
N ALA A 132 -0.06 2.90 16.79
CA ALA A 132 -0.40 1.55 16.34
C ALA A 132 0.63 0.98 15.34
N LEU A 133 1.15 1.81 14.42
CA LEU A 133 2.20 1.40 13.48
C LEU A 133 3.46 0.96 14.21
N LYS A 134 3.88 1.73 15.22
CA LYS A 134 5.03 1.40 16.08
C LYS A 134 4.80 0.15 16.92
N SER A 135 3.62 0.00 17.53
CA SER A 135 3.33 -1.18 18.37
C SER A 135 3.27 -2.47 17.54
N ASN A 136 2.81 -2.39 16.29
CA ASN A 136 2.76 -3.51 15.37
C ASN A 136 4.07 -3.71 14.57
N SER A 137 5.12 -2.93 14.86
CA SER A 137 6.42 -3.01 14.19
C SER A 137 6.34 -2.93 12.65
N ILE A 138 5.44 -2.10 12.14
CA ILE A 138 5.27 -1.87 10.70
C ILE A 138 6.35 -0.89 10.22
N SER A 139 7.13 -1.30 9.22
CA SER A 139 8.12 -0.44 8.57
C SER A 139 7.44 0.53 7.60
N VAL A 140 7.76 1.82 7.73
CA VAL A 140 7.09 2.92 7.01
C VAL A 140 8.02 3.69 6.07
N GLY A 141 9.31 3.41 6.09
CA GLY A 141 10.29 4.08 5.24
C GLY A 141 10.09 3.80 3.74
N GLU A 142 10.70 4.65 2.91
CA GLU A 142 10.65 4.61 1.43
C GLU A 142 11.19 3.30 0.80
N ARG A 143 11.67 2.35 1.60
CA ARG A 143 12.29 1.12 1.12
C ARG A 143 11.32 -0.05 1.14
N VAL A 144 11.28 -0.79 0.03
CA VAL A 144 10.65 -2.11 -0.03
C VAL A 144 11.49 -3.08 0.81
N LEU A 145 11.02 -3.37 2.03
CA LEU A 145 11.55 -4.47 2.82
C LEU A 145 10.80 -5.74 2.42
N ALA A 146 11.41 -6.56 1.56
CA ALA A 146 10.93 -7.93 1.41
C ALA A 146 11.22 -8.68 2.72
N SER A 147 10.27 -9.51 3.18
CA SER A 147 10.45 -10.34 4.39
C SER A 147 11.69 -11.25 4.33
N THR A 148 12.21 -11.51 3.13
CA THR A 148 13.39 -12.32 2.86
C THR A 148 14.70 -11.54 2.71
N PHE A 149 14.69 -10.20 2.72
CA PHE A 149 15.87 -9.38 2.47
C PHE A 149 16.47 -8.84 3.79
N ILE A 150 17.69 -9.27 4.12
CA ILE A 150 18.44 -8.78 5.30
C ILE A 150 19.35 -7.63 4.86
N ASN A 151 19.06 -6.42 5.32
CA ASN A 151 19.89 -5.25 5.07
C ASN A 151 20.92 -5.06 6.20
N SER A 152 22.19 -4.82 5.85
CA SER A 152 23.30 -4.65 6.81
C SER A 152 23.35 -3.25 7.46
N LYS A 153 22.58 -2.28 6.96
CA LYS A 153 22.45 -0.94 7.56
C LYS A 153 21.09 -0.80 8.25
N GLN A 154 21.09 -0.73 9.58
CA GLN A 154 19.91 -0.33 10.35
C GLN A 154 19.70 1.18 10.16
N ILE A 155 18.89 1.54 9.17
CA ILE A 155 18.36 2.89 9.04
C ILE A 155 16.99 2.86 9.69
N THR A 156 16.85 3.57 10.81
CA THR A 156 15.60 3.68 11.55
C THR A 156 14.66 4.64 10.84
N ASP A 157 13.41 4.24 10.66
CA ASP A 157 12.35 5.10 10.12
C ASP A 157 12.21 6.38 10.96
N THR A 158 12.13 7.52 10.30
CA THR A 158 12.04 8.82 10.95
C THR A 158 10.62 9.03 11.50
N GLN A 159 10.47 9.86 12.54
CA GLN A 159 9.13 10.20 13.04
C GLN A 159 8.23 10.79 11.95
N GLU A 160 8.80 11.60 11.06
CA GLU A 160 8.09 12.19 9.91
C GLU A 160 7.55 11.14 8.94
N ASP A 161 8.29 10.05 8.72
CA ASP A 161 7.87 8.94 7.83
C ASP A 161 6.63 8.25 8.39
N TYR A 162 6.59 8.00 9.71
CA TYR A 162 5.39 7.45 10.36
C TYR A 162 4.19 8.39 10.24
N VAL A 163 4.38 9.69 10.45
CA VAL A 163 3.29 10.67 10.33
C VAL A 163 2.78 10.74 8.90
N ARG A 164 3.68 10.68 7.91
CA ARG A 164 3.32 10.65 6.48
C ARG A 164 2.57 9.38 6.11
N TYR A 165 3.03 8.22 6.56
CA TYR A 165 2.35 6.94 6.31
C TYR A 165 0.96 6.92 6.96
N ALA A 166 0.86 7.38 8.20
CA ALA A 166 -0.40 7.54 8.93
C ALA A 166 -1.37 8.52 8.24
N HIS A 167 -0.86 9.63 7.70
CA HIS A 167 -1.65 10.55 6.88
C HIS A 167 -2.18 9.86 5.63
N GLY A 168 -1.35 9.08 4.92
CA GLY A 168 -1.76 8.29 3.77
C GLY A 168 -2.92 7.33 4.09
N LEU A 169 -2.80 6.55 5.17
CA LEU A 169 -3.88 5.64 5.60
C LEU A 169 -5.19 6.38 5.91
N ILE A 170 -5.11 7.52 6.59
CA ILE A 170 -6.31 8.32 6.93
C ILE A 170 -6.90 8.98 5.68
N SER A 171 -6.06 9.33 4.70
CA SER A 171 -6.50 9.97 3.46
C SER A 171 -7.49 9.13 2.63
N GLU A 172 -7.44 7.80 2.76
CA GLU A 172 -8.40 6.88 2.12
C GLU A 172 -9.85 7.07 2.64
N TYR A 173 -9.98 7.51 3.89
CA TYR A 173 -11.27 7.65 4.57
C TYR A 173 -11.87 9.07 4.49
N ILE A 174 -11.10 10.06 4.04
CA ILE A 174 -11.54 11.47 3.95
C ILE A 174 -11.56 11.95 2.49
N SER A 175 -12.10 13.16 2.26
CA SER A 175 -12.04 13.79 0.93
C SER A 175 -10.63 14.30 0.62
N GLU A 176 -10.30 14.42 -0.67
CA GLU A 176 -8.99 14.93 -1.11
C GLU A 176 -8.70 16.34 -0.61
N ASP A 177 -9.71 17.22 -0.59
CA ASP A 177 -9.59 18.59 -0.07
C ASP A 177 -9.15 18.59 1.40
N LEU A 178 -9.82 17.78 2.24
CA LEU A 178 -9.51 17.67 3.66
C LEU A 178 -8.15 17.01 3.90
N SER A 179 -7.75 16.08 3.03
CA SER A 179 -6.42 15.46 3.06
C SER A 179 -5.31 16.49 2.84
N LYS A 180 -5.48 17.39 1.86
CA LYS A 180 -4.52 18.49 1.58
C LYS A 180 -4.43 19.47 2.74
N GLU A 181 -5.56 19.81 3.36
CA GLU A 181 -5.60 20.67 4.54
C GLU A 181 -4.96 20.03 5.76
N LEU A 182 -5.21 18.74 5.99
CA LEU A 182 -4.56 17.97 7.05
C LEU A 182 -3.04 17.91 6.84
N LEU A 183 -2.58 17.73 5.60
CA LEU A 183 -1.16 17.72 5.27
C LEU A 183 -0.49 19.05 5.65
N LYS A 184 -1.12 20.18 5.29
CA LYS A 184 -0.67 21.52 5.68
C LYS A 184 -0.68 21.69 7.21
N TYR A 185 -1.73 21.22 7.88
CA TYR A 185 -1.87 21.31 9.33
C TYR A 185 -0.82 20.48 10.10
N LEU A 186 -0.38 19.36 9.52
CA LEU A 186 0.69 18.52 10.07
C LEU A 186 2.10 19.07 9.78
N GLY A 187 2.23 20.08 8.92
CA GLY A 187 3.53 20.66 8.53
C GLY A 187 4.36 19.73 7.65
N LEU A 188 3.75 18.74 6.99
CA LEU A 188 4.45 17.83 6.12
C LEU A 188 4.63 18.44 4.72
N PRO A 189 5.83 18.36 4.11
CA PRO A 189 6.03 18.83 2.75
C PRO A 189 5.23 17.97 1.77
N GLU A 190 4.57 18.65 0.83
CA GLU A 190 3.84 18.00 -0.27
C GLU A 190 4.81 17.15 -1.08
N LEU A 191 4.48 15.87 -1.27
CA LEU A 191 5.26 14.96 -2.08
C LEU A 191 5.27 15.50 -3.51
N ARG A 192 6.42 16.01 -3.96
CA ARG A 192 6.66 16.19 -5.39
C ARG A 192 6.49 14.81 -6.02
N SER A 193 5.65 14.72 -7.05
CA SER A 193 5.55 13.53 -7.89
C SER A 193 6.96 13.04 -8.22
N PRO A 194 7.24 11.73 -8.16
CA PRO A 194 8.51 11.21 -8.63
C PRO A 194 8.76 11.80 -10.02
N ALA A 195 9.95 12.37 -10.25
CA ALA A 195 10.34 12.76 -11.58
C ALA A 195 10.08 11.56 -12.51
N PRO A 196 9.53 11.77 -13.73
CA PRO A 196 9.17 10.68 -14.63
C PRO A 196 10.33 9.71 -14.69
N GLU A 197 10.06 8.43 -14.37
CA GLU A 197 11.08 7.39 -14.38
C GLU A 197 11.90 7.53 -15.67
N PRO A 198 13.25 7.58 -15.59
CA PRO A 198 14.05 7.64 -16.80
C PRO A 198 13.59 6.47 -17.67
N PRO A 199 13.26 6.72 -18.95
CA PRO A 199 12.61 5.72 -19.78
C PRO A 199 13.41 4.43 -19.66
N LEU A 200 12.74 3.36 -19.21
CA LEU A 200 13.30 2.02 -19.20
C LEU A 200 14.02 1.88 -20.53
N LYS A 201 15.35 1.72 -20.49
CA LYS A 201 16.12 1.46 -21.70
C LYS A 201 15.46 0.24 -22.30
N LYS A 202 14.61 0.44 -23.31
CA LYS A 202 13.96 -0.62 -24.05
C LYS A 202 15.13 -1.47 -24.49
N ARG A 203 15.29 -2.63 -23.85
CA ARG A 203 16.22 -3.65 -24.32
C ARG A 203 15.82 -3.80 -25.78
N LYS A 204 16.71 -3.46 -26.71
CA LYS A 204 16.47 -3.62 -28.15
C LYS A 204 16.04 -5.07 -28.34
N ARG A 205 14.73 -5.30 -28.42
CA ARG A 205 14.18 -6.53 -28.93
C ARG A 205 14.45 -6.42 -30.42
N SER A 206 15.48 -7.10 -30.88
CA SER A 206 15.62 -7.39 -32.29
C SER A 206 14.39 -8.19 -32.72
N ASP A 207 13.69 -7.77 -33.77
CA ASP A 207 12.60 -8.51 -34.44
C ASP A 207 13.07 -9.80 -35.14
N VAL A 208 14.24 -10.31 -34.75
CA VAL A 208 14.74 -11.59 -35.23
C VAL A 208 14.22 -12.65 -34.26
N PRO A 209 13.51 -13.69 -34.73
CA PRO A 209 13.17 -14.83 -33.91
C PRO A 209 14.45 -15.34 -33.23
N VAL A 210 14.50 -15.26 -31.91
CA VAL A 210 15.54 -15.94 -31.14
C VAL A 210 15.15 -17.40 -31.15
N GLU A 211 15.54 -18.11 -32.20
CA GLU A 211 15.52 -19.56 -32.16
C GLU A 211 16.54 -20.01 -31.11
N PRO A 212 16.21 -21.00 -30.27
CA PRO A 212 17.19 -21.60 -29.39
C PRO A 212 18.30 -22.20 -30.25
N GLU A 213 19.50 -21.63 -30.20
CA GLU A 213 20.66 -22.16 -30.93
C GLU A 213 21.05 -23.57 -30.45
N GLU A 214 20.56 -23.98 -29.28
CA GLU A 214 20.87 -25.25 -28.65
C GLU A 214 19.59 -26.05 -28.42
N ASP A 215 19.39 -27.06 -29.28
CA ASP A 215 18.40 -28.11 -29.12
C ASP A 215 18.84 -29.04 -27.97
N TYR A 216 18.25 -28.83 -26.79
CA TYR A 216 18.54 -29.63 -25.58
C TYR A 216 18.05 -31.08 -25.65
N THR A 217 17.49 -31.53 -26.77
CA THR A 217 17.02 -32.91 -26.94
C THR A 217 18.11 -33.88 -27.43
N LYS A 218 19.34 -33.42 -27.70
CA LYS A 218 20.43 -34.27 -28.22
C LYS A 218 21.51 -34.57 -27.18
N PHE A 219 21.15 -35.32 -26.14
CA PHE A 219 22.13 -36.08 -25.36
C PHE A 219 22.53 -37.32 -26.19
N ASN A 220 23.76 -37.31 -26.72
CA ASN A 220 24.45 -38.32 -27.55
C ASN A 220 24.51 -38.06 -29.06
N SER A 221 25.43 -37.18 -29.45
CA SER A 221 26.22 -37.42 -30.66
C SER A 221 27.60 -36.79 -30.49
N ASP A 222 28.61 -37.64 -30.33
CA ASP A 222 30.02 -37.27 -30.38
C ASP A 222 30.35 -36.68 -31.76
N SER A 223 30.38 -35.36 -31.87
CA SER A 223 31.07 -34.70 -32.97
C SER A 223 31.52 -33.30 -32.57
N LEU A 224 32.72 -33.22 -31.99
CA LEU A 224 33.48 -31.98 -31.85
C LEU A 224 33.86 -31.46 -33.24
N LYS A 225 33.04 -30.57 -33.80
CA LYS A 225 33.43 -29.72 -34.93
C LYS A 225 33.55 -28.28 -34.46
N THR A 226 34.79 -27.84 -34.44
CA THR A 226 35.32 -26.50 -34.19
C THR A 226 34.54 -25.40 -34.92
N LYS A 227 33.67 -24.67 -34.21
CA LYS A 227 33.25 -23.32 -34.62
C LYS A 227 34.29 -22.33 -34.11
N LYS A 228 35.03 -21.71 -35.04
CA LYS A 228 35.95 -20.59 -34.77
C LYS A 228 35.16 -19.42 -34.17
N ALA A 229 35.36 -19.15 -32.89
CA ALA A 229 34.86 -17.95 -32.25
C ALA A 229 35.64 -16.72 -32.75
N ASN A 230 34.92 -15.68 -33.18
CA ASN A 230 35.48 -14.41 -33.59
C ASN A 230 35.87 -13.61 -32.34
N THR A 231 37.10 -13.80 -31.85
CA THR A 231 37.57 -13.24 -30.58
C THR A 231 38.06 -11.79 -30.73
N LYS A 232 37.15 -10.81 -30.69
CA LYS A 232 37.57 -9.43 -30.38
C LYS A 232 37.76 -9.30 -28.86
N MET A 233 38.98 -9.60 -28.38
CA MET A 233 39.32 -9.48 -26.96
C MET A 233 39.24 -8.03 -26.48
N SER A 234 38.60 -7.82 -25.33
CA SER A 234 38.58 -6.55 -24.58
C SER A 234 40.00 -6.16 -24.12
N ALA A 235 40.25 -4.87 -23.89
CA ALA A 235 41.53 -4.36 -23.42
C ALA A 235 42.00 -5.05 -22.11
N ALA A 236 41.07 -5.37 -21.21
CA ALA A 236 41.35 -6.12 -19.99
C ALA A 236 41.79 -7.57 -20.26
N GLN A 237 41.20 -8.23 -21.27
CA GLN A 237 41.59 -9.58 -21.69
C GLN A 237 42.98 -9.59 -22.35
N LYS A 238 43.32 -8.54 -23.12
CA LYS A 238 44.67 -8.34 -23.67
C LYS A 238 45.72 -8.10 -22.58
N ALA A 239 45.37 -7.40 -21.49
CA ALA A 239 46.26 -7.19 -20.36
C ALA A 239 46.52 -8.49 -19.58
N LEU A 240 45.47 -9.28 -19.31
CA LEU A 240 45.57 -10.60 -18.67
C LEU A 240 46.35 -11.63 -19.52
N ALA A 241 46.30 -11.51 -20.84
CA ALA A 241 47.05 -12.39 -21.75
C ALA A 241 48.56 -12.10 -21.78
N LYS A 242 49.00 -10.91 -21.36
CA LYS A 242 50.43 -10.52 -21.32
C LYS A 242 51.13 -10.92 -20.02
N VAL A 243 50.41 -11.47 -19.04
CA VAL A 243 51.00 -11.94 -17.79
C VAL A 243 51.79 -13.22 -18.07
N ASP A 244 53.04 -13.27 -17.60
CA ASP A 244 53.88 -14.47 -17.72
C ASP A 244 53.28 -15.60 -16.86
N LYS A 245 52.96 -16.72 -17.52
CA LYS A 245 52.35 -17.90 -16.91
C LYS A 245 53.36 -19.00 -16.65
N SER A 246 54.65 -18.77 -16.95
CA SER A 246 55.72 -19.70 -16.67
C SER A 246 55.79 -19.98 -15.16
N GLY A 247 55.53 -21.22 -14.76
CA GLY A 247 55.52 -21.66 -13.36
C GLY A 247 54.14 -21.70 -12.67
N MET A 248 53.08 -21.18 -13.30
CA MET A 248 51.72 -21.30 -12.76
C MET A 248 51.12 -22.67 -13.12
N LYS A 249 50.79 -23.48 -12.10
CA LYS A 249 50.07 -24.74 -12.31
C LYS A 249 48.66 -24.45 -12.79
N SER A 250 48.22 -25.14 -13.84
CA SER A 250 46.81 -25.12 -14.27
C SER A 250 45.92 -25.52 -13.10
N ILE A 251 44.76 -24.88 -12.96
CA ILE A 251 43.82 -25.17 -11.88
C ILE A 251 43.38 -26.65 -11.87
N SER A 252 43.36 -27.28 -13.05
CA SER A 252 43.08 -28.71 -13.20
C SER A 252 44.11 -29.62 -12.51
N ALA A 253 45.36 -29.17 -12.36
CA ALA A 253 46.41 -29.94 -11.69
C ALA A 253 46.20 -30.05 -10.17
N PHE A 254 45.34 -29.21 -9.57
CA PHE A 254 44.98 -29.32 -8.16
C PHE A 254 43.89 -30.36 -7.88
N PHE A 255 43.16 -30.79 -8.92
CA PHE A 255 42.05 -31.74 -8.81
C PHE A 255 42.34 -33.09 -9.45
N SER A 256 43.49 -33.26 -10.09
CA SER A 256 43.91 -34.56 -10.62
C SER A 256 44.44 -35.46 -9.51
N SER A 257 43.99 -36.72 -9.47
CA SER A 257 44.48 -37.71 -8.51
C SER A 257 45.99 -37.94 -8.64
N LYS A 258 46.71 -38.03 -7.51
CA LYS A 258 48.15 -38.29 -7.49
C LYS A 258 48.45 -39.62 -8.22
N PRO A 259 49.49 -39.68 -9.08
CA PRO A 259 49.91 -40.94 -9.68
C PRO A 259 50.36 -41.92 -8.59
N LYS A 260 49.92 -43.18 -8.70
CA LYS A 260 50.48 -44.28 -7.90
C LYS A 260 51.86 -44.59 -8.47
N THR A 261 52.81 -44.80 -7.55
CA THR A 261 54.26 -44.92 -7.74
C THR A 261 54.67 -45.87 -8.85
#